data_AF-A0A5K1CZ64-F1
#
_entry.id   AF-A0A5K1CZ64-F1
#
_cell.length_a   1.000
_cell.length_b   1.000
_cell.length_c   1.000
_cell.angle_alpha   90.00
_cell.angle_beta   90.00
_cell.angle_gamma   90.00
#
_symmetry.space_group_name_H-M   'P 1'
#
loop_
_entity.id
_entity.type
_entity.pdbx_description
1 polymer ?
#
loop_
_entity_poly.entity_id
_entity_poly.type
_entity_poly.pdbx_seq_one_letter_code
_entity_poly.pdbx_strand_id
1 'polypeptide(L)'
;YISIADIVDLSSLKSSSSVRMIDFRVFAQLWCGIDVKLACTGSLCCGISTGRSSWSSFEQCGSLLSGLGKDVVDCVYGVDEDCRTTVWTYQNNVEETLDSFQPSKELQAKKKFSYVRKKKDVYKALGPGSKAASATVLSFGSLFSAPYKGSELYIDIHAAPRDGRIQSLLGQIQFLPFTQEIVRAGKSYAANTIKSPFLCTQLRLLDGQFKNHWKVTFAALQEKIQMLKNDSNSRRDGIHIFVMTDLPPANWTGTYLGDLTNDVKSYKLYSLHEEDELVVQTGKKVLTAEHGIRSGFLPKMHDTPRRDNDCSSETRPDILLYIEEAICSCASLGFVGTAGSTIAENIELMIKNNVCFNSNE
;
A
#
# COMPACT_ATOMS: atom_id res chain seq x y z
N TYR A 1 -6.52 8.38 9.59
CA TYR A 1 -5.90 8.34 8.25
C TYR A 1 -4.73 7.38 8.30
N ILE A 2 -4.65 6.44 7.35
CA ILE A 2 -3.50 5.55 7.22
C ILE A 2 -2.67 6.10 6.06
N SER A 3 -1.44 6.50 6.34
CA SER A 3 -0.49 6.88 5.30
C SER A 3 0.32 5.66 4.90
N ILE A 4 0.45 5.41 3.61
CA ILE A 4 1.31 4.33 3.08
C ILE A 4 2.74 4.50 3.62
N ALA A 5 3.24 5.73 3.73
CA ALA A 5 4.60 5.99 4.23
C ALA A 5 4.77 5.73 5.74
N ASP A 6 3.69 5.61 6.51
CA ASP A 6 3.77 5.24 7.94
C ASP A 6 3.84 3.71 8.12
N ILE A 7 3.31 2.93 7.17
CA ILE A 7 3.27 1.46 7.21
C ILE A 7 4.31 0.79 6.32
N VAL A 8 4.79 1.48 5.27
CA VAL A 8 5.84 1.01 4.34
C VAL A 8 7.14 1.74 4.66
N ASP A 9 8.24 1.00 4.70
CA ASP A 9 9.57 1.56 4.86
C ASP A 9 10.09 2.12 3.52
N LEU A 10 10.22 3.46 3.47
CA LEU A 10 10.73 4.20 2.32
C LEU A 10 12.21 4.62 2.48
N SER A 11 12.91 4.11 3.51
CA SER A 11 14.29 4.48 3.82
C SER A 11 15.25 4.19 2.65
N SER A 12 15.02 3.10 1.92
CA SER A 12 15.77 2.73 0.72
C SER A 12 15.74 3.83 -0.35
N LEU A 13 14.58 4.50 -0.51
CA LEU A 13 14.39 5.57 -1.49
C LEU A 13 15.03 6.88 -1.04
N LYS A 14 15.06 7.15 0.27
CA LYS A 14 15.71 8.35 0.84
C LYS A 14 17.23 8.37 0.61
N SER A 15 17.84 7.19 0.56
CA SER A 15 19.27 7.04 0.23
C SER A 15 19.59 7.43 -1.22
N SER A 16 18.58 7.42 -2.10
CA SER A 16 18.74 7.90 -3.47
C SER A 16 18.65 9.42 -3.50
N SER A 17 19.67 10.10 -4.05
CA SER A 17 19.60 11.56 -4.29
C SER A 17 18.56 11.94 -5.34
N SER A 18 17.94 10.95 -5.99
CA SER A 18 17.02 11.09 -7.12
C SER A 18 15.57 11.32 -6.69
N VAL A 19 15.20 10.96 -5.46
CA VAL A 19 13.83 11.07 -4.96
C VAL A 19 13.80 11.95 -3.72
N ARG A 20 12.99 13.01 -3.77
CA ARG A 20 12.64 13.81 -2.59
C ARG A 20 11.18 13.54 -2.27
N MET A 21 10.90 13.24 -1.01
CA MET A 21 9.56 12.93 -0.52
C MET A 21 9.10 14.04 0.41
N ILE A 22 7.79 14.22 0.52
CA ILE A 22 7.16 15.06 1.55
C ILE A 22 5.96 14.29 2.07
N ASP A 23 5.81 14.25 3.39
CA ASP A 23 4.63 13.66 3.99
C ASP A 23 3.39 14.48 3.63
N PHE A 24 2.28 13.82 3.27
CA PHE A 24 1.07 14.52 2.84
C PHE A 24 0.55 15.50 3.89
N ARG A 25 0.70 15.19 5.19
CA ARG A 25 0.29 16.07 6.29
C ARG A 25 1.12 17.35 6.28
N VAL A 26 2.44 17.22 6.13
CA VAL A 26 3.37 18.35 6.03
C VAL A 26 3.07 19.16 4.78
N PHE A 27 2.84 18.49 3.65
CA PHE A 27 2.45 19.15 2.40
C PHE A 27 1.16 19.95 2.56
N ALA A 28 0.10 19.34 3.08
CA ALA A 28 -1.20 19.97 3.28
C ALA A 28 -1.10 21.16 4.24
N GLN A 29 -0.27 21.06 5.28
CA GLN A 29 -0.03 22.17 6.18
C GLN A 29 0.73 23.33 5.51
N LEU A 30 1.81 23.05 4.77
CA LEU A 30 2.60 24.08 4.09
C LEU A 30 1.83 24.74 2.95
N TRP A 31 1.07 23.94 2.20
CA TRP A 31 0.40 24.36 0.98
C TRP A 31 -0.98 24.99 1.26
N CYS A 32 -1.75 24.42 2.17
CA CYS A 32 -3.11 24.87 2.48
C CYS A 32 -3.22 25.60 3.83
N GLY A 33 -2.16 25.65 4.62
CA GLY A 33 -2.18 26.23 5.95
C GLY A 33 -2.94 25.42 7.00
N ILE A 34 -3.33 24.18 6.71
CA ILE A 34 -4.23 23.34 7.54
C ILE A 34 -3.63 23.06 8.92
N ASP A 35 -4.45 23.17 9.97
CA ASP A 35 -4.09 22.65 11.29
C ASP A 35 -4.14 21.12 11.31
N VAL A 36 -2.96 20.49 11.30
CA VAL A 36 -2.81 19.03 11.29
C VAL A 36 -3.05 18.37 12.65
N LYS A 37 -3.33 19.11 13.73
CA LYS A 37 -3.61 18.56 15.07
C LYS A 37 -4.72 17.51 15.09
N LEU A 38 -5.77 17.74 14.30
CA LEU A 38 -6.93 16.85 14.24
C LEU A 38 -6.67 15.55 13.47
N ALA A 39 -5.59 15.50 12.68
CA ALA A 39 -5.32 14.41 11.75
C ALA A 39 -4.12 13.54 12.15
N CYS A 40 -3.37 13.92 13.19
CA CYS A 40 -2.03 13.39 13.41
C CYS A 40 -1.66 13.22 14.89
N THR A 41 -0.71 12.32 15.14
CA THR A 41 -0.14 12.03 16.45
C THR A 41 1.39 11.94 16.33
N GLY A 42 2.14 12.18 17.42
CA GLY A 42 3.60 12.11 17.46
C GLY A 42 4.31 13.43 17.77
N SER A 43 5.54 13.35 18.28
CA SER A 43 6.36 14.47 18.76
C SER A 43 6.72 15.52 17.70
N LEU A 44 7.13 15.08 16.50
CA LEU A 44 7.38 15.95 15.36
C LEU A 44 6.08 16.57 14.87
N CYS A 45 4.99 15.79 14.87
CA CYS A 45 3.70 16.32 14.47
C CYS A 45 3.20 17.43 15.40
N CYS A 46 3.39 17.30 16.71
CA CYS A 46 3.06 18.36 17.66
C CYS A 46 3.83 19.67 17.37
N GLY A 47 5.07 19.57 16.87
CA GLY A 47 5.85 20.75 16.43
C GLY A 47 5.32 21.39 15.15
N ILE A 48 4.71 20.60 14.26
CA ILE A 48 4.16 21.03 12.97
C ILE A 48 2.89 21.87 13.17
N SER A 49 2.17 21.68 14.26
CA SER A 49 0.81 22.16 14.51
C SER A 49 0.61 23.66 14.91
N THR A 50 1.32 24.60 14.31
CA THR A 50 1.30 26.02 14.77
C THR A 50 0.33 26.95 14.04
N GLY A 51 -0.36 26.50 12.98
CA GLY A 51 -1.28 27.33 12.19
C GLY A 51 -2.72 27.35 12.71
N ARG A 52 -3.37 28.53 12.73
CA ARG A 52 -4.84 28.64 12.77
C ARG A 52 -5.35 28.73 11.34
N SER A 53 -6.14 27.77 10.89
CA SER A 53 -6.86 27.87 9.61
C SER A 53 -8.19 27.13 9.65
N SER A 54 -9.16 27.70 8.95
CA SER A 54 -10.53 27.19 8.83
C SER A 54 -10.59 26.03 7.83
N TRP A 55 -11.50 25.07 8.02
CA TRP A 55 -11.80 24.02 7.03
C TRP A 55 -12.18 24.55 5.64
N SER A 56 -12.72 25.78 5.56
CA SER A 56 -12.97 26.46 4.28
C SER A 56 -11.70 26.65 3.42
N SER A 57 -10.51 26.55 4.03
CA SER A 57 -9.22 26.58 3.33
C SER A 57 -8.91 25.29 2.56
N PHE A 58 -9.46 24.13 2.95
CA PHE A 58 -9.14 22.85 2.29
C PHE A 58 -9.73 22.77 0.88
N GLU A 59 -11.03 23.08 0.74
CA GLU A 59 -11.69 23.08 -0.57
C GLU A 59 -11.10 24.14 -1.50
N GLN A 60 -10.82 25.32 -0.96
CA GLN A 60 -10.16 26.40 -1.69
C GLN A 60 -8.75 25.98 -2.12
N CYS A 61 -8.00 25.30 -1.24
CA CYS A 61 -6.68 24.78 -1.54
C CYS A 61 -6.70 23.64 -2.58
N GLY A 62 -7.67 22.73 -2.49
CA GLY A 62 -7.89 21.70 -3.51
C GLY A 62 -8.21 22.32 -4.87
N SER A 63 -9.03 23.38 -4.89
CA SER A 63 -9.30 24.16 -6.09
C SER A 63 -8.02 24.78 -6.69
N LEU A 64 -7.12 25.32 -5.86
CA LEU A 64 -5.81 25.81 -6.29
C LEU A 64 -4.92 24.70 -6.87
N LEU A 65 -4.88 23.52 -6.24
CA LEU A 65 -4.11 22.37 -6.75
C LEU A 65 -4.67 21.82 -8.05
N SER A 66 -5.99 21.84 -8.24
CA SER A 66 -6.62 21.33 -9.46
C SER A 66 -6.44 22.23 -10.68
N GLY A 67 -5.89 23.45 -10.53
CA GLY A 67 -5.70 24.39 -11.63
C GLY A 67 -7.02 24.94 -12.22
N LEU A 68 -8.16 24.66 -11.57
CA LEU A 68 -9.50 25.06 -12.03
C LEU A 68 -9.80 26.55 -11.77
N GLY A 69 -8.96 27.25 -11.02
CA GLY A 69 -9.04 28.70 -10.81
C GLY A 69 -8.17 29.47 -11.80
N LYS A 70 -8.80 30.14 -12.77
CA LYS A 70 -8.12 30.94 -13.83
C LYS A 70 -7.31 32.15 -13.30
N ASP A 71 -7.48 32.52 -12.03
CA ASP A 71 -7.01 33.81 -11.50
C ASP A 71 -5.89 33.70 -10.45
N VAL A 72 -5.39 32.51 -10.12
CA VAL A 72 -4.35 32.36 -9.09
C VAL A 72 -3.07 31.76 -9.66
N VAL A 73 -2.36 32.64 -10.38
CA VAL A 73 -0.90 32.65 -10.60
C VAL A 73 -0.33 31.47 -11.39
N ASP A 74 0.58 31.78 -12.32
CA ASP A 74 1.41 30.90 -13.17
C ASP A 74 2.26 29.84 -12.41
N CYS A 75 1.97 29.54 -11.15
CA CYS A 75 2.69 28.62 -10.29
C CYS A 75 2.26 27.15 -10.47
N VAL A 76 0.98 26.89 -10.74
CA VAL A 76 0.46 25.51 -10.92
C VAL A 76 -0.05 25.33 -12.34
N TYR A 77 0.41 24.28 -13.02
CA TYR A 77 -0.13 23.83 -14.30
C TYR A 77 -0.94 22.56 -14.10
N GLY A 78 -2.25 22.64 -14.32
CA GLY A 78 -3.13 21.47 -14.40
C GLY A 78 -2.87 20.71 -15.70
N VAL A 79 -2.48 19.44 -15.59
CA VAL A 79 -2.32 18.53 -16.72
C VAL A 79 -3.72 18.01 -17.08
N ASP A 80 -4.36 18.68 -18.04
CA ASP A 80 -5.73 18.40 -18.50
C ASP A 80 -5.84 17.14 -19.39
N GLU A 81 -4.73 16.51 -19.73
CA GLU A 81 -4.72 15.28 -20.50
C GLU A 81 -5.46 14.15 -19.76
N ASP A 82 -6.51 13.62 -20.40
CA ASP A 82 -7.24 12.47 -19.86
C ASP A 82 -6.28 11.29 -19.73
N CYS A 83 -6.04 10.91 -18.48
CA CYS A 83 -5.13 9.83 -18.18
C CYS A 83 -5.63 8.53 -18.85
N ARG A 84 -6.95 8.31 -18.98
CA ARG A 84 -7.52 7.10 -19.63
C ARG A 84 -7.08 6.93 -21.08
N THR A 85 -6.78 8.02 -21.77
CA THR A 85 -6.38 8.02 -23.19
C THR A 85 -4.90 8.32 -23.41
N THR A 86 -4.15 8.67 -22.36
CA THR A 86 -2.77 9.16 -22.51
C THR A 86 -1.81 8.29 -21.71
N VAL A 87 -0.76 7.83 -22.37
CA VAL A 87 0.37 7.14 -21.76
C VAL A 87 1.61 8.01 -21.89
N TRP A 88 2.10 8.52 -20.77
CA TRP A 88 3.31 9.31 -20.70
C TRP A 88 4.54 8.41 -20.89
N THR A 89 5.44 8.81 -21.77
CA THR A 89 6.73 8.14 -22.01
C THR A 89 7.87 9.15 -21.82
N TYR A 90 9.09 8.68 -21.54
CA TYR A 90 10.25 9.54 -21.35
C TYR A 90 11.29 9.34 -22.46
N GLN A 91 11.61 10.42 -23.20
CA GLN A 91 12.66 10.46 -24.23
C GLN A 91 12.53 9.42 -25.33
N ASN A 92 11.30 9.10 -25.73
CA ASN A 92 11.06 8.10 -26.77
C ASN A 92 10.87 8.71 -28.16
N ASN A 93 10.74 10.04 -28.30
CA ASN A 93 10.40 10.73 -29.57
C ASN A 93 9.15 10.16 -30.26
N VAL A 94 8.33 9.39 -29.54
CA VAL A 94 7.16 8.71 -30.03
C VAL A 94 5.95 9.57 -29.66
N GLU A 95 5.52 10.43 -30.58
CA GLU A 95 4.31 11.23 -30.42
C GLU A 95 3.10 10.55 -31.05
N GLU A 96 2.00 10.55 -30.32
CA GLU A 96 0.65 10.16 -30.79
C GLU A 96 0.54 8.75 -31.37
N THR A 97 1.55 7.90 -31.21
CA THR A 97 1.44 6.50 -31.60
C THR A 97 0.52 5.77 -30.64
N LEU A 98 -0.12 4.73 -31.16
CA LEU A 98 -0.96 3.86 -30.37
C LEU A 98 -0.10 3.14 -29.34
N ASP A 99 -0.58 3.16 -28.10
CA ASP A 99 -0.01 2.33 -27.06
C ASP A 99 -0.13 0.84 -27.42
N SER A 100 0.88 0.04 -27.07
CA SER A 100 0.90 -1.40 -27.35
C SER A 100 -0.19 -2.15 -26.56
N PHE A 101 -0.61 -1.60 -25.42
CA PHE A 101 -1.70 -2.13 -24.61
C PHE A 101 -3.04 -1.48 -24.95
N GLN A 102 -3.37 -1.40 -26.25
CA GLN A 102 -4.75 -1.07 -26.62
C GLN A 102 -5.71 -2.11 -26.01
N PRO A 103 -6.86 -1.67 -25.46
CA PRO A 103 -7.88 -2.61 -25.03
C PRO A 103 -8.31 -3.47 -26.23
N SER A 104 -8.41 -4.79 -26.03
CA SER A 104 -8.79 -5.71 -27.10
C SER A 104 -10.17 -5.35 -27.67
N LYS A 105 -10.40 -5.64 -28.95
CA LYS A 105 -11.71 -5.38 -29.60
C LYS A 105 -12.88 -6.01 -28.83
N GLU A 106 -12.64 -7.17 -28.23
CA GLU A 106 -13.58 -7.89 -27.38
C GLU A 106 -13.90 -7.13 -26.08
N LEU A 107 -12.88 -6.54 -25.43
CA LEU A 107 -13.06 -5.75 -24.22
C LEU A 107 -13.79 -4.43 -24.51
N GLN A 108 -13.46 -3.77 -25.62
CA GLN A 108 -14.13 -2.55 -26.08
C GLN A 108 -15.63 -2.79 -26.35
N ALA A 109 -15.96 -3.89 -27.03
CA ALA A 109 -17.34 -4.29 -27.28
C ALA A 109 -18.10 -4.64 -25.99
N LYS A 110 -17.45 -5.37 -25.06
CA LYS A 110 -18.06 -5.82 -23.80
C LYS A 110 -18.33 -4.67 -22.80
N LYS A 111 -17.45 -3.67 -22.77
CA LYS A 111 -17.52 -2.56 -21.79
C LYS A 111 -18.05 -1.24 -22.38
N LYS A 112 -18.40 -1.22 -23.68
CA LYS A 112 -18.97 -0.07 -24.39
C LYS A 112 -18.14 1.23 -24.26
N PHE A 113 -16.82 1.13 -24.20
CA PHE A 113 -15.95 2.29 -24.25
C PHE A 113 -15.13 2.28 -25.55
N SER A 114 -14.94 3.46 -26.14
CA SER A 114 -14.28 3.67 -27.43
C SER A 114 -12.94 4.42 -27.32
N TYR A 115 -12.38 4.53 -26.11
CA TYR A 115 -11.19 5.33 -25.91
C TYR A 115 -9.95 4.64 -26.50
N VAL A 116 -9.10 5.44 -27.14
CA VAL A 116 -7.83 5.01 -27.76
C VAL A 116 -6.70 5.56 -26.89
N ARG A 117 -5.75 4.70 -26.52
CA ARG A 117 -4.57 5.11 -25.74
C ARG A 117 -3.47 5.61 -26.66
N LYS A 118 -2.98 6.83 -26.46
CA LYS A 118 -1.89 7.44 -27.22
C LYS A 118 -0.67 7.64 -26.34
N LYS A 119 0.51 7.41 -26.90
CA LYS A 119 1.78 7.75 -26.25
C LYS A 119 2.10 9.24 -26.40
N LYS A 120 2.54 9.87 -25.32
CA LYS A 120 2.97 11.27 -25.30
C LYS A 120 4.29 11.39 -24.56
N ASP A 121 5.25 12.10 -25.13
CA ASP A 121 6.55 12.33 -24.48
C ASP A 121 6.42 13.40 -23.39
N VAL A 122 6.74 13.05 -22.16
CA VAL A 122 6.61 13.93 -20.99
C VAL A 122 7.57 15.11 -21.04
N TYR A 123 8.78 14.93 -21.56
CA TYR A 123 9.79 15.99 -21.64
C TYR A 123 9.42 17.01 -22.71
N LYS A 124 8.91 16.58 -23.85
CA LYS A 124 8.44 17.49 -24.91
C LYS A 124 7.15 18.21 -24.53
N ALA A 125 6.21 17.51 -23.90
CA ALA A 125 4.90 18.06 -23.55
C ALA A 125 4.95 19.00 -22.33
N LEU A 126 5.77 18.67 -21.32
CA LEU A 126 5.77 19.34 -20.02
C LEU A 126 7.14 19.91 -19.62
N GLY A 127 8.20 19.61 -20.37
CA GLY A 127 9.56 20.10 -20.10
C GLY A 127 9.89 21.44 -20.76
N PRO A 128 11.17 21.87 -20.73
CA PRO A 128 11.59 23.21 -21.16
C PRO A 128 11.10 23.58 -22.56
N GLY A 129 10.48 24.76 -22.68
CA GLY A 129 9.88 25.25 -23.93
C GLY A 129 8.39 24.96 -24.10
N SER A 130 7.79 24.18 -23.20
CA SER A 130 6.33 24.02 -23.10
C SER A 130 5.67 25.11 -22.25
N LYS A 131 4.33 25.23 -22.35
CA LYS A 131 3.55 26.09 -21.45
C LYS A 131 3.65 25.63 -19.99
N ALA A 132 3.78 24.33 -19.76
CA ALA A 132 3.89 23.79 -18.41
C ALA A 132 5.23 24.13 -17.74
N ALA A 133 6.29 24.39 -18.53
CA ALA A 133 7.61 24.71 -18.01
C ALA A 133 7.70 26.04 -17.26
N SER A 134 6.73 26.95 -17.46
CA SER A 134 6.66 28.18 -16.68
C SER A 134 6.07 27.97 -15.28
N ALA A 135 5.40 26.84 -15.04
CA ALA A 135 4.85 26.51 -13.74
C ALA A 135 5.87 25.84 -12.83
N THR A 136 5.73 26.10 -11.54
CA THR A 136 6.56 25.50 -10.49
C THR A 136 6.04 24.11 -10.10
N VAL A 137 4.73 23.90 -10.20
CA VAL A 137 4.04 22.66 -9.83
C VAL A 137 3.23 22.15 -11.01
N LEU A 138 3.40 20.88 -11.35
CA LEU A 138 2.53 20.17 -12.28
C LEU A 138 1.52 19.36 -11.46
N SER A 139 0.24 19.64 -11.68
CA SER A 139 -0.84 18.89 -11.04
C SER A 139 -1.44 17.93 -12.02
N PHE A 140 -1.28 16.64 -11.75
CA PHE A 140 -1.95 15.58 -12.50
C PHE A 140 -3.25 15.24 -11.79
N GLY A 141 -4.29 14.91 -12.56
CA GLY A 141 -5.46 14.23 -12.01
C GLY A 141 -5.13 12.83 -11.48
N SER A 142 -6.10 11.93 -11.45
CA SER A 142 -5.82 10.54 -11.07
C SER A 142 -4.88 9.89 -12.09
N LEU A 143 -3.63 9.64 -11.68
CA LEU A 143 -2.67 8.80 -12.40
C LEU A 143 -3.04 7.30 -12.36
N PHE A 144 -4.25 6.96 -11.89
CA PHE A 144 -4.78 5.62 -11.79
C PHE A 144 -6.17 5.54 -12.47
N SER A 145 -6.35 4.67 -13.46
CA SER A 145 -7.68 4.28 -14.01
C SER A 145 -8.26 3.12 -13.22
N ALA A 146 -9.09 3.38 -12.21
CA ALA A 146 -10.06 2.39 -11.71
C ALA A 146 -9.44 1.01 -11.27
N PRO A 147 -10.22 -0.05 -10.93
CA PRO A 147 -9.79 -1.05 -9.95
C PRO A 147 -8.68 -2.00 -10.45
N TYR A 148 -7.45 -1.63 -10.10
CA TYR A 148 -6.29 -2.38 -9.58
C TYR A 148 -5.81 -3.69 -10.22
N LYS A 149 -6.56 -4.42 -11.04
CA LYS A 149 -6.07 -5.67 -11.64
C LYS A 149 -5.69 -5.48 -13.11
N GLY A 150 -4.39 -5.44 -13.39
CA GLY A 150 -3.84 -5.32 -14.75
C GLY A 150 -3.96 -3.94 -15.39
N SER A 151 -4.23 -2.89 -14.59
CA SER A 151 -4.24 -1.50 -15.07
C SER A 151 -2.85 -0.89 -14.85
N GLU A 152 -2.13 -0.64 -15.94
CA GLU A 152 -0.80 -0.02 -15.90
C GLU A 152 -0.89 1.47 -15.55
N LEU A 153 0.13 1.97 -14.84
CA LEU A 153 0.34 3.38 -14.61
C LEU A 153 0.32 4.14 -15.94
N TYR A 154 -0.29 5.32 -15.97
CA TYR A 154 -0.27 6.18 -17.17
C TYR A 154 1.09 6.80 -17.45
N ILE A 155 2.14 6.36 -16.75
CA ILE A 155 3.52 6.70 -16.99
C ILE A 155 4.24 5.37 -17.24
N ASP A 156 4.63 5.16 -18.50
CA ASP A 156 5.45 4.02 -18.89
C ASP A 156 6.91 4.30 -18.52
N ILE A 157 7.22 4.00 -17.26
CA ILE A 157 8.58 4.09 -16.71
C ILE A 157 9.47 2.93 -17.21
N HIS A 158 8.88 1.87 -17.76
CA HIS A 158 9.61 0.72 -18.31
C HIS A 158 10.18 1.05 -19.70
N ALA A 159 9.53 1.94 -20.44
CA ALA A 159 10.00 2.44 -21.74
C ALA A 159 11.09 3.52 -21.64
N ALA A 160 11.80 3.66 -20.52
CA ALA A 160 13.02 4.44 -20.38
C ALA A 160 14.24 3.48 -20.35
N PRO A 161 14.61 2.82 -21.47
CA PRO A 161 15.35 1.56 -21.44
C PRO A 161 16.86 1.76 -21.23
N ARG A 162 17.31 3.00 -20.97
CA ARG A 162 18.73 3.37 -20.92
C ARG A 162 19.12 4.30 -19.78
N ASP A 163 18.17 4.80 -18.97
CA ASP A 163 18.54 5.60 -17.80
C ASP A 163 18.82 4.68 -16.60
N GLY A 164 20.11 4.51 -16.29
CA GLY A 164 20.54 3.67 -15.16
C GLY A 164 19.99 4.11 -13.81
N ARG A 165 19.63 5.39 -13.62
CA ARG A 165 19.00 5.88 -12.39
C ARG A 165 17.56 5.40 -12.28
N ILE A 166 16.81 5.42 -13.40
CA ILE A 166 15.43 4.91 -13.44
C ILE A 166 15.43 3.39 -13.22
N GLN A 167 16.35 2.66 -13.86
CA GLN A 167 16.48 1.22 -13.65
C GLN A 167 16.84 0.87 -12.21
N SER A 168 17.75 1.64 -11.59
CA SER A 168 18.07 1.48 -10.16
C SER A 168 16.85 1.76 -9.28
N LEU A 169 16.06 2.79 -9.58
CA LEU A 169 14.86 3.11 -8.82
C LEU A 169 13.78 2.03 -8.96
N LEU A 170 13.56 1.53 -10.17
CA LEU A 170 12.67 0.39 -10.46
C LEU A 170 13.06 -0.85 -9.64
N GLY A 171 14.36 -1.13 -9.54
CA GLY A 171 14.86 -2.19 -8.66
C GLY A 171 14.55 -1.94 -7.19
N GLN A 172 14.72 -0.71 -6.70
CA GLN A 172 14.45 -0.34 -5.30
C GLN A 172 12.96 -0.41 -4.93
N ILE A 173 12.05 -0.08 -5.86
CA ILE A 173 10.60 -0.12 -5.62
C ILE A 173 9.97 -1.47 -5.96
N GLN A 174 10.74 -2.43 -6.49
CA GLN A 174 10.24 -3.77 -6.80
C GLN A 174 9.64 -4.44 -5.56
N PHE A 175 10.21 -4.16 -4.40
CA PHE A 175 9.67 -4.56 -3.11
C PHE A 175 9.96 -3.48 -2.08
N LEU A 176 8.90 -2.94 -1.47
CA LEU A 176 9.01 -2.04 -0.33
C LEU A 176 8.48 -2.77 0.91
N PRO A 177 9.34 -3.07 1.90
CA PRO A 177 8.90 -3.79 3.09
C PRO A 177 7.99 -2.93 3.96
N PHE A 178 7.20 -3.57 4.82
CA PHE A 178 6.54 -2.85 5.90
C PHE A 178 7.55 -2.31 6.90
N THR A 179 7.13 -1.33 7.70
CA THR A 179 7.95 -0.78 8.78
C THR A 179 8.31 -1.82 9.82
N GLN A 180 9.42 -1.60 10.52
CA GLN A 180 9.96 -2.54 11.52
C GLN A 180 8.95 -2.88 12.60
N GLU A 181 8.09 -1.92 13.00
CA GLU A 181 7.05 -2.12 14.00
C GLU A 181 6.08 -3.24 13.58
N ILE A 182 5.65 -3.23 12.31
CA ILE A 182 4.73 -4.23 11.75
C ILE A 182 5.45 -5.57 11.57
N VAL A 183 6.66 -5.56 10.99
CA VAL A 183 7.44 -6.79 10.75
C VAL A 183 7.77 -7.48 12.07
N ARG A 184 8.22 -6.74 13.10
CA ARG A 184 8.50 -7.29 14.44
C ARG A 184 7.25 -7.81 15.12
N ALA A 185 6.10 -7.16 14.95
CA ALA A 185 4.84 -7.66 15.48
C ALA A 185 4.48 -9.03 14.88
N GLY A 186 4.61 -9.18 13.56
CA GLY A 186 4.39 -10.45 12.87
C GLY A 186 5.35 -11.56 13.31
N LYS A 187 6.66 -11.26 13.36
CA LYS A 187 7.70 -12.18 13.87
C LYS A 187 7.41 -12.59 15.32
N SER A 188 7.05 -11.63 16.18
CA SER A 188 6.73 -11.87 17.58
C SER A 188 5.50 -12.77 17.73
N TYR A 189 4.43 -12.55 16.96
CA TYR A 189 3.26 -13.41 17.01
C TYR A 189 3.57 -14.85 16.58
N ALA A 190 4.33 -15.03 15.49
CA ALA A 190 4.77 -16.36 15.07
C ALA A 190 5.60 -17.08 16.15
N ALA A 191 6.58 -16.37 16.73
CA ALA A 191 7.50 -16.93 17.73
C ALA A 191 6.86 -17.16 19.10
N ASN A 192 5.94 -16.28 19.54
CA ASN A 192 5.42 -16.23 20.91
C ASN A 192 3.97 -16.68 21.04
N THR A 193 3.17 -16.69 19.96
CA THR A 193 1.78 -17.14 20.01
C THR A 193 1.63 -18.50 19.34
N ILE A 194 2.12 -18.65 18.11
CA ILE A 194 2.00 -19.91 17.35
C ILE A 194 3.00 -20.95 17.88
N LYS A 195 4.26 -20.54 18.12
CA LYS A 195 5.34 -21.35 18.73
C LYS A 195 5.63 -22.69 18.05
N SER A 196 5.29 -22.84 16.77
CA SER A 196 5.40 -24.11 16.03
C SER A 196 5.46 -23.83 14.53
N PRO A 197 6.06 -24.72 13.71
CA PRO A 197 5.90 -24.66 12.26
C PRO A 197 4.42 -24.59 11.88
N PHE A 198 4.06 -23.63 11.03
CA PHE A 198 2.66 -23.39 10.69
C PHE A 198 2.48 -23.08 9.20
N LEU A 199 1.28 -23.40 8.73
CA LEU A 199 0.76 -23.00 7.42
C LEU A 199 0.05 -21.66 7.59
N CYS A 200 0.23 -20.72 6.67
CA CYS A 200 -0.68 -19.58 6.56
C CYS A 200 -1.64 -19.77 5.38
N THR A 201 -2.89 -19.35 5.57
CA THR A 201 -3.86 -19.23 4.48
C THR A 201 -4.49 -17.84 4.43
N GLN A 202 -4.60 -17.27 3.23
CA GLN A 202 -5.33 -16.03 2.94
C GLN A 202 -6.56 -16.35 2.10
N LEU A 203 -7.74 -16.25 2.71
CA LEU A 203 -9.02 -16.66 2.14
C LEU A 203 -9.95 -15.46 1.98
N ARG A 204 -10.15 -14.99 0.75
CA ARG A 204 -11.16 -13.97 0.43
C ARG A 204 -12.48 -14.65 0.10
N LEU A 205 -13.48 -14.47 0.95
CA LEU A 205 -14.74 -15.21 0.94
C LEU A 205 -15.96 -14.29 0.88
N LEU A 206 -15.88 -13.02 1.31
CA LEU A 206 -17.04 -12.12 1.30
C LEU A 206 -17.05 -11.13 0.14
N ASP A 207 -15.89 -10.81 -0.41
CA ASP A 207 -15.79 -9.88 -1.54
C ASP A 207 -16.50 -10.43 -2.80
N GLY A 208 -17.20 -9.56 -3.54
CA GLY A 208 -18.19 -9.90 -4.56
C GLY A 208 -17.65 -10.75 -5.72
N GLN A 209 -16.36 -10.62 -6.06
CA GLN A 209 -15.72 -11.48 -7.06
C GLN A 209 -15.42 -12.90 -6.53
N PHE A 210 -15.38 -13.10 -5.22
CA PHE A 210 -14.95 -14.35 -4.57
C PHE A 210 -16.07 -15.07 -3.81
N LYS A 211 -17.16 -14.35 -3.48
CA LYS A 211 -18.30 -14.84 -2.70
C LYS A 211 -18.98 -16.11 -3.25
N ASN A 212 -18.90 -16.33 -4.56
CA ASN A 212 -19.49 -17.52 -5.22
C ASN A 212 -18.47 -18.63 -5.55
N HIS A 213 -17.20 -18.48 -5.14
CA HIS A 213 -16.10 -19.37 -5.51
C HIS A 213 -15.41 -20.03 -4.30
N TRP A 214 -16.13 -20.20 -3.18
CA TRP A 214 -15.59 -20.77 -1.95
C TRP A 214 -15.00 -22.16 -2.15
N LYS A 215 -15.66 -23.03 -2.95
CA LYS A 215 -15.16 -24.38 -3.24
C LYS A 215 -13.77 -24.33 -3.90
N VAL A 216 -13.57 -23.42 -4.84
CA VAL A 216 -12.27 -23.25 -5.53
C VAL A 216 -11.24 -22.67 -4.56
N THR A 217 -11.65 -21.68 -3.75
CA THR A 217 -10.78 -21.04 -2.75
C THR A 217 -10.29 -22.04 -1.70
N PHE A 218 -11.16 -22.93 -1.22
CA PHE A 218 -10.80 -23.98 -0.26
C PHE A 218 -10.04 -25.15 -0.87
N ALA A 219 -10.17 -25.43 -2.17
CA ALA A 219 -9.53 -26.58 -2.81
C ALA A 219 -8.00 -26.55 -2.66
N ALA A 220 -7.37 -25.38 -2.87
CA ALA A 220 -5.92 -25.23 -2.71
C ALA A 220 -5.46 -25.47 -1.26
N LEU A 221 -6.24 -24.99 -0.28
CA LEU A 221 -5.97 -25.23 1.14
C LEU A 221 -6.13 -26.71 1.50
N GLN A 222 -7.19 -27.36 1.01
CA GLN A 222 -7.43 -28.78 1.21
C GLN A 222 -6.27 -29.62 0.67
N GLU A 223 -5.84 -29.37 -0.56
CA GLU A 223 -4.71 -30.06 -1.17
C GLU A 223 -3.43 -29.90 -0.34
N LYS A 224 -3.11 -28.66 0.05
CA LYS A 224 -1.92 -28.38 0.87
C LYS A 224 -1.95 -29.09 2.22
N ILE A 225 -3.11 -29.12 2.89
CA ILE A 225 -3.28 -29.85 4.15
C ILE A 225 -3.10 -31.36 3.95
N GLN A 226 -3.65 -31.94 2.87
CA GLN A 226 -3.48 -33.36 2.57
C GLN A 226 -2.02 -33.72 2.32
N MET A 227 -1.27 -32.86 1.61
CA MET A 227 0.17 -33.02 1.44
C MET A 227 0.91 -33.02 2.79
N LEU A 228 0.59 -32.07 3.67
CA LEU A 228 1.22 -31.96 5.00
C LEU A 228 0.89 -33.15 5.91
N LYS A 229 -0.32 -33.73 5.81
CA LYS A 229 -0.70 -34.95 6.54
C LYS A 229 0.10 -36.18 6.12
N ASN A 230 0.55 -36.21 4.87
CA ASN A 230 1.37 -37.30 4.35
C ASN A 230 2.84 -37.17 4.76
N ASP A 231 3.27 -35.98 5.20
CA ASP A 231 4.58 -35.75 5.80
C ASP A 231 4.60 -36.24 7.26
N SER A 232 5.56 -37.11 7.57
CA SER A 232 5.72 -37.73 8.89
C SER A 232 6.03 -36.74 10.01
N ASN A 233 6.60 -35.58 9.71
CA ASN A 233 6.98 -34.58 10.73
C ASN A 233 5.77 -33.78 11.27
N SER A 234 4.71 -33.63 10.48
CA SER A 234 3.53 -32.82 10.84
C SER A 234 2.49 -33.57 11.69
N ARG A 235 2.71 -34.87 11.96
CA ARG A 235 1.72 -35.76 12.59
C ARG A 235 1.71 -35.77 14.11
N ARG A 236 2.77 -35.30 14.79
CA ARG A 236 2.87 -35.43 16.26
C ARG A 236 2.05 -34.38 17.02
N ASP A 237 2.04 -33.13 16.54
CA ASP A 237 1.43 -32.00 17.27
C ASP A 237 0.24 -31.36 16.52
N GLY A 238 -0.25 -32.01 15.47
CA GLY A 238 -1.27 -31.46 14.58
C GLY A 238 -0.72 -30.34 13.67
N ILE A 239 -1.53 -29.89 12.72
CA ILE A 239 -1.15 -28.82 11.79
C ILE A 239 -1.61 -27.48 12.35
N HIS A 240 -0.65 -26.59 12.62
CA HIS A 240 -0.92 -25.21 13.02
C HIS A 240 -1.23 -24.38 11.77
N ILE A 241 -2.34 -23.64 11.78
CA ILE A 241 -2.81 -22.85 10.64
C ILE A 241 -3.15 -21.44 11.09
N PHE A 242 -2.45 -20.44 10.55
CA PHE A 242 -2.85 -19.04 10.69
C PHE A 242 -3.81 -18.67 9.55
N VAL A 243 -4.97 -18.12 9.88
CA VAL A 243 -6.06 -17.87 8.94
C VAL A 243 -6.29 -16.36 8.81
N MET A 244 -6.02 -15.84 7.62
CA MET A 244 -6.43 -14.49 7.21
C MET A 244 -7.69 -14.59 6.38
N THR A 245 -8.81 -14.02 6.84
CA THR A 245 -10.05 -14.06 6.06
C THR A 245 -10.95 -12.88 6.37
N ASP A 246 -11.72 -12.46 5.37
CA ASP A 246 -12.81 -11.49 5.54
C ASP A 246 -14.10 -12.16 6.09
N LEU A 247 -14.15 -13.49 6.21
CA LEU A 247 -15.27 -14.21 6.82
C LEU A 247 -15.11 -14.30 8.35
N PRO A 248 -15.98 -13.66 9.15
CA PRO A 248 -15.85 -13.67 10.60
C PRO A 248 -16.03 -15.09 11.18
N PRO A 249 -15.35 -15.44 12.29
CA PRO A 249 -15.41 -16.77 12.92
C PRO A 249 -16.81 -17.28 13.22
N ALA A 250 -17.74 -16.38 13.57
CA ALA A 250 -19.15 -16.73 13.81
C ALA A 250 -19.84 -17.39 12.60
N ASN A 251 -19.32 -17.17 11.39
CA ASN A 251 -19.86 -17.69 10.14
C ASN A 251 -19.06 -18.87 9.58
N TRP A 252 -18.13 -19.46 10.35
CA TRP A 252 -17.35 -20.60 9.88
C TRP A 252 -18.14 -21.92 9.91
N THR A 253 -19.22 -21.99 10.69
CA THR A 253 -20.08 -23.17 10.79
C THR A 253 -20.60 -23.60 9.41
N GLY A 254 -20.44 -24.88 9.07
CA GLY A 254 -20.83 -25.42 7.76
C GLY A 254 -19.90 -25.07 6.60
N THR A 255 -18.73 -24.47 6.90
CA THR A 255 -17.64 -24.24 5.94
C THR A 255 -16.46 -25.14 6.23
N TYR A 256 -15.49 -25.19 5.31
CA TYR A 256 -14.26 -25.95 5.54
C TYR A 256 -13.44 -25.43 6.73
N LEU A 257 -13.48 -24.12 7.03
CA LEU A 257 -12.86 -23.58 8.25
C LEU A 257 -13.56 -24.10 9.51
N GLY A 258 -14.88 -24.27 9.47
CA GLY A 258 -15.66 -24.89 10.55
C GLY A 258 -15.26 -26.35 10.76
N ASP A 259 -15.11 -27.11 9.67
CA ASP A 259 -14.66 -28.52 9.73
C ASP A 259 -13.27 -28.63 10.37
N LEU A 260 -12.33 -27.75 10.01
CA LEU A 260 -10.99 -27.71 10.62
C LEU A 260 -11.04 -27.32 12.10
N THR A 261 -11.91 -26.36 12.46
CA THR A 261 -12.09 -25.91 13.85
C THR A 261 -12.68 -27.00 14.74
N ASN A 262 -13.54 -27.87 14.18
CA ASN A 262 -14.15 -28.98 14.91
C ASN A 262 -13.17 -30.14 15.16
N ASP A 263 -12.13 -30.30 14.34
CA ASP A 263 -11.08 -31.32 14.50
C ASP A 263 -9.84 -30.78 15.22
N VAL A 264 -10.05 -30.36 16.48
CA VAL A 264 -9.01 -29.76 17.34
C VAL A 264 -7.83 -30.68 17.66
N LYS A 265 -7.95 -31.99 17.40
CA LYS A 265 -6.86 -32.95 17.60
C LYS A 265 -5.88 -32.93 16.44
N SER A 266 -6.39 -32.68 15.23
CA SER A 266 -5.57 -32.67 14.01
C SER A 266 -5.11 -31.28 13.62
N TYR A 267 -5.81 -30.22 14.05
CA TYR A 267 -5.54 -28.85 13.65
C TYR A 267 -5.64 -27.86 14.79
N LYS A 268 -4.82 -26.81 14.71
CA LYS A 268 -4.90 -25.66 15.59
C LYS A 268 -4.93 -24.38 14.76
N LEU A 269 -6.07 -23.71 14.77
CA LEU A 269 -6.30 -22.48 14.01
C LEU A 269 -5.95 -21.25 14.86
N TYR A 270 -5.31 -20.28 14.22
CA TYR A 270 -4.96 -18.97 14.78
C TYR A 270 -5.53 -17.88 13.88
N SER A 271 -6.02 -16.80 14.49
CA SER A 271 -6.47 -15.58 13.83
C SER A 271 -6.07 -14.38 14.68
N LEU A 272 -6.13 -13.18 14.10
CA LEU A 272 -5.84 -11.93 14.79
C LEU A 272 -7.05 -11.00 14.67
N HIS A 273 -7.34 -10.23 15.71
CA HIS A 273 -8.46 -9.31 15.77
C HIS A 273 -7.99 -7.88 16.05
N GLU A 274 -8.79 -6.88 15.67
CA GLU A 274 -8.43 -5.46 15.82
C GLU A 274 -8.20 -5.07 17.29
N GLU A 275 -8.90 -5.72 18.21
CA GLU A 275 -8.83 -5.48 19.65
C GLU A 275 -7.65 -6.18 20.33
N ASP A 276 -6.96 -7.09 19.64
CA ASP A 276 -5.84 -7.81 20.23
C ASP A 276 -4.73 -6.84 20.64
N GLU A 277 -4.16 -7.05 21.83
CA GLU A 277 -3.18 -6.14 22.42
C GLU A 277 -2.00 -5.89 21.47
N LEU A 278 -1.56 -6.92 20.75
CA LEU A 278 -0.50 -6.82 19.75
C LEU A 278 -0.83 -5.78 18.67
N VAL A 279 -2.05 -5.81 18.12
CA VAL A 279 -2.50 -4.89 17.06
C VAL A 279 -2.57 -3.48 17.62
N VAL A 280 -3.19 -3.32 18.79
CA VAL A 280 -3.34 -2.03 19.45
C VAL A 280 -1.98 -1.39 19.75
N GLN A 281 -1.05 -2.14 20.36
CA GLN A 281 0.27 -1.62 20.69
C GLN A 281 1.10 -1.31 19.45
N THR A 282 1.02 -2.15 18.42
CA THR A 282 1.75 -1.93 17.17
C THR A 282 1.25 -0.68 16.46
N GLY A 283 -0.08 -0.43 16.46
CA GLY A 283 -0.65 0.79 15.88
C GLY A 283 -0.13 2.05 16.55
N LYS A 284 0.02 2.03 17.88
CA LYS A 284 0.63 3.13 18.64
C LYS A 284 2.11 3.33 18.29
N LYS A 285 2.87 2.24 18.15
CA LYS A 285 4.30 2.30 17.78
C LYS A 285 4.49 2.88 16.37
N VAL A 286 3.71 2.41 15.39
CA VAL A 286 3.74 2.91 14.01
C VAL A 286 3.50 4.42 13.97
N LEU A 287 2.46 4.90 14.67
CA LEU A 287 2.19 6.34 14.76
C LEU A 287 3.32 7.13 15.41
N THR A 288 3.91 6.60 16.49
CA THR A 288 4.99 7.25 17.24
C THR A 288 6.32 7.27 16.49
N ALA A 289 6.54 6.32 15.57
CA ALA A 289 7.78 6.20 14.81
C ALA A 289 7.93 7.30 13.75
N GLU A 290 6.82 7.92 13.32
CA GLU A 290 6.80 9.07 12.40
C GLU A 290 7.51 8.79 11.06
N HIS A 291 7.49 7.54 10.57
CA HIS A 291 8.24 7.12 9.39
C HIS A 291 7.96 7.98 8.16
N GLY A 292 6.69 8.31 7.87
CA GLY A 292 6.33 9.17 6.75
C GLY A 292 6.92 10.57 6.87
N ILE A 293 6.85 11.15 8.08
CA ILE A 293 7.36 12.49 8.39
C ILE A 293 8.89 12.52 8.34
N ARG A 294 9.57 11.54 8.93
CA ARG A 294 11.04 11.46 9.00
C ARG A 294 11.68 11.10 7.66
N SER A 295 10.96 10.39 6.80
CA SER A 295 11.43 10.04 5.47
C SER A 295 11.34 11.21 4.49
N GLY A 296 10.44 12.17 4.75
CA GLY A 296 10.20 13.33 3.89
C GLY A 296 10.93 14.62 4.27
N PHE A 297 10.67 15.66 3.49
CA PHE A 297 11.06 17.03 3.76
C PHE A 297 10.34 17.55 5.00
N LEU A 298 11.10 18.15 5.91
CA LEU A 298 10.60 18.86 7.07
C LEU A 298 10.94 20.35 6.93
N PRO A 299 9.97 21.26 7.06
CA PRO A 299 10.26 22.68 7.13
C PRO A 299 11.14 22.97 8.35
N LYS A 300 12.06 23.94 8.23
CA LYS A 300 12.86 24.41 9.36
C LYS A 300 11.92 25.00 10.39
N MET A 301 11.70 24.28 11.50
CA MET A 301 10.99 24.84 12.63
C MET A 301 11.89 25.84 13.32
N HIS A 302 11.42 27.07 13.47
CA HIS A 302 12.01 27.97 14.45
C HIS A 302 11.94 27.29 15.83
N ASP A 303 12.98 27.46 16.65
CA ASP A 303 13.09 26.96 18.02
C ASP A 303 11.94 27.50 18.90
N THR A 304 10.75 26.95 18.72
CA THR A 304 9.61 27.18 19.60
C THR A 304 9.61 26.08 20.66
N PRO A 305 9.41 26.42 21.95
CA PRO A 305 9.34 25.43 23.01
C PRO A 305 8.29 24.39 22.67
N ARG A 306 8.63 23.09 22.83
CA ARG A 306 7.67 21.99 22.79
C ARG A 306 6.51 22.35 23.72
N ARG A 307 5.35 22.68 23.17
CA ARG A 307 4.13 22.81 23.96
C ARG A 307 3.55 21.41 24.09
N ASP A 308 3.55 20.88 25.30
CA ASP A 308 2.90 19.62 25.69
C ASP A 308 1.37 19.69 25.65
N ASN A 309 0.79 20.59 24.86
CA ASN A 309 -0.65 20.78 24.83
C ASN A 309 -1.30 19.82 23.84
N ASP A 310 -1.73 18.69 24.40
CA ASP A 310 -3.00 17.99 24.17
C ASP A 310 -3.36 17.73 22.68
N CYS A 311 -2.63 16.79 22.07
CA CYS A 311 -3.15 16.05 20.91
C CYS A 311 -4.12 14.98 21.41
N SER A 312 -5.37 15.36 21.64
CA SER A 312 -6.36 14.52 22.35
C SER A 312 -7.18 13.59 21.45
N SER A 313 -6.66 13.14 20.29
CA SER A 313 -7.37 12.18 19.44
C SER A 313 -6.47 11.03 18.97
N GLU A 314 -6.49 9.91 19.70
CA GLU A 314 -5.90 8.63 19.27
C GLU A 314 -6.79 7.96 18.22
N THR A 315 -6.77 8.44 16.98
CA THR A 315 -7.31 7.64 15.86
C THR A 315 -6.22 6.68 15.40
N ARG A 316 -6.32 5.42 15.85
CA ARG A 316 -5.35 4.37 15.50
C ARG A 316 -5.47 4.00 14.02
N PRO A 317 -4.35 3.72 13.34
CA PRO A 317 -4.41 3.14 12.00
C PRO A 317 -4.95 1.71 12.11
N ASP A 318 -5.82 1.33 11.18
CA ASP A 318 -6.12 -0.07 10.95
C ASP A 318 -4.89 -0.72 10.31
N ILE A 319 -4.17 -1.49 11.12
CA ILE A 319 -2.94 -2.17 10.72
C ILE A 319 -3.05 -3.69 10.83
N LEU A 320 -4.25 -4.19 11.12
CA LEU A 320 -4.49 -5.62 11.32
C LEU A 320 -3.97 -6.40 10.12
N LEU A 321 -4.42 -6.02 8.92
CA LEU A 321 -4.05 -6.67 7.67
C LEU A 321 -2.52 -6.73 7.47
N TYR A 322 -1.79 -5.65 7.74
CA TYR A 322 -0.34 -5.61 7.52
C TYR A 322 0.42 -6.50 8.53
N ILE A 323 -0.08 -6.60 9.77
CA ILE A 323 0.48 -7.54 10.75
C ILE A 323 0.20 -8.98 10.30
N GLU A 324 -1.02 -9.27 9.85
CA GLU A 324 -1.38 -10.59 9.35
C GLU A 324 -0.51 -11.03 8.16
N GLU A 325 -0.28 -10.13 7.19
CA GLU A 325 0.64 -10.36 6.07
C GLU A 325 2.07 -10.65 6.56
N ALA A 326 2.54 -9.89 7.56
CA ALA A 326 3.84 -10.13 8.18
C ALA A 326 3.92 -11.48 8.91
N ILE A 327 2.86 -11.90 9.62
CA ILE A 327 2.76 -13.25 10.22
C ILE A 327 2.85 -14.31 9.14
N CYS A 328 2.10 -14.16 8.05
CA CYS A 328 2.08 -15.12 6.96
C CYS A 328 3.41 -15.25 6.22
N SER A 329 4.19 -14.17 6.17
CA SER A 329 5.56 -14.23 5.66
C SER A 329 6.51 -15.13 6.49
N CYS A 330 6.11 -15.47 7.72
CA CYS A 330 6.83 -16.38 8.61
C CYS A 330 6.37 -17.85 8.53
N ALA A 331 5.38 -18.17 7.72
CA ALA A 331 4.77 -19.50 7.69
C ALA A 331 5.69 -20.57 7.09
N SER A 332 6.33 -21.35 7.96
CA SER A 332 7.35 -22.32 7.55
C SER A 332 6.82 -23.58 6.86
N LEU A 333 5.53 -23.92 7.02
CA LEU A 333 4.89 -25.04 6.28
C LEU A 333 4.34 -24.59 4.92
N GLY A 334 4.48 -23.31 4.59
CA GLY A 334 4.08 -22.68 3.35
C GLY A 334 2.91 -21.71 3.51
N PHE A 335 2.49 -21.18 2.36
CA PHE A 335 1.42 -20.19 2.24
C PHE A 335 0.43 -20.64 1.17
N VAL A 336 -0.87 -20.40 1.40
CA VAL A 336 -1.94 -20.59 0.42
C VAL A 336 -2.74 -19.30 0.32
N GLY A 337 -2.66 -18.62 -0.81
CA GLY A 337 -3.40 -17.38 -1.06
C GLY A 337 -4.62 -17.58 -1.96
N THR A 338 -5.59 -16.68 -1.86
CA THR A 338 -6.71 -16.64 -2.80
C THR A 338 -6.20 -16.15 -4.16
N ALA A 339 -6.42 -16.94 -5.21
CA ALA A 339 -5.93 -16.64 -6.54
C ALA A 339 -6.41 -15.25 -7.01
N GLY A 340 -5.48 -14.36 -7.34
CA GLY A 340 -5.78 -13.03 -7.83
C GLY A 340 -6.10 -11.99 -6.75
N SER A 341 -5.82 -12.30 -5.49
CA SER A 341 -5.81 -11.37 -4.36
C SER A 341 -4.47 -10.63 -4.33
N THR A 342 -4.49 -9.30 -4.34
CA THR A 342 -3.27 -8.49 -4.21
C THR A 342 -2.59 -8.67 -2.86
N ILE A 343 -3.35 -9.03 -1.81
CA ILE A 343 -2.81 -9.38 -0.49
C ILE A 343 -1.96 -10.66 -0.59
N ALA A 344 -2.46 -11.67 -1.32
CA ALA A 344 -1.71 -12.91 -1.52
C ALA A 344 -0.41 -12.67 -2.30
N GLU A 345 -0.49 -11.86 -3.37
CA GLU A 345 0.68 -11.47 -4.16
C GLU A 345 1.73 -10.73 -3.31
N ASN A 346 1.30 -9.86 -2.40
CA ASN A 346 2.22 -9.17 -1.49
C ASN A 346 2.88 -10.11 -0.47
N ILE A 347 2.13 -11.04 0.12
CA ILE A 347 2.69 -12.06 1.04
C ILE A 347 3.73 -12.93 0.32
N GLU A 348 3.45 -13.37 -0.92
CA GLU A 348 4.40 -14.13 -1.72
C GLU A 348 5.69 -13.34 -1.99
N LEU A 349 5.56 -12.04 -2.25
CA LEU A 349 6.69 -11.15 -2.43
C LEU A 349 7.51 -11.00 -1.13
N MET A 350 6.84 -10.89 0.03
CA MET A 350 7.52 -10.86 1.34
C MET A 350 8.27 -12.15 1.64
N ILE A 351 7.67 -13.31 1.32
CA ILE A 351 8.31 -14.63 1.46
C ILE A 351 9.55 -14.73 0.57
N LYS A 352 9.42 -14.33 -0.71
CA LYS A 352 10.53 -14.35 -1.67
C LYS A 352 11.71 -13.49 -1.24
N ASN A 353 11.44 -12.38 -0.54
CA ASN A 353 12.45 -11.47 0.00
C ASN A 353 12.91 -11.81 1.42
N ASN A 354 12.50 -12.97 1.97
CA ASN A 354 12.87 -13.45 3.30
C ASN A 354 12.60 -12.44 4.44
N VAL A 355 11.51 -11.67 4.37
CA VAL A 355 11.21 -10.62 5.37
C VAL A 355 11.22 -11.16 6.80
N CYS A 356 10.64 -12.34 7.01
CA CYS A 356 10.61 -12.94 8.34
C CYS A 356 11.97 -13.51 8.78
N PHE A 357 12.74 -14.09 7.87
CA PHE A 357 13.96 -14.86 8.19
C PHE A 357 15.26 -14.06 8.05
N ASN A 358 15.22 -12.85 7.49
CA ASN A 358 16.37 -11.97 7.46
C ASN A 358 16.74 -11.54 8.89
N SER A 359 18.00 -11.82 9.25
CA SER A 359 18.63 -11.64 10.55
C SER A 359 19.17 -10.23 10.81
N ASN A 360 19.00 -9.30 9.87
CA ASN A 360 19.22 -7.88 10.13
C ASN A 360 17.99 -7.32 10.84
N GLU A 361 17.81 -7.73 12.12
CA GLU A 361 17.11 -7.05 13.23
C GLU A 361 16.73 -8.00 14.36
#